data_AF-A0A9E5XVH6-F1
#
_entry.id   AF-A0A9E5XVH6-F1
#
_cell.length_a   1.000
_cell.length_b   1.000
_cell.length_c   1.000
_cell.angle_alpha   90.00
_cell.angle_beta   90.00
_cell.angle_gamma   90.00
#
_symmetry.space_group_name_H-M   'P 1'
#
loop_
_entity.id
_entity.type
_entity.pdbx_description
1 polymer ?
#
loop_
_entity_poly.entity_id
_entity_poly.type
_entity_poly.pdbx_seq_one_letter_code
_entity_poly.pdbx_strand_id
1 'polypeptide(L)'
;MSKKKDEISPAVKYITDLNKVSDYLQRKNYKSATETYMSLEDYYEIQNIKEYGINHIPLFDFLQKSYSDYIIYGAGFYNHNKEYGKALDLLRELSRRKAKNKYTKEIQTVLAADMAKEDHKKDPVGNYKTYIAKYTQGDKFFKYFKKAYKKSWKNLSK
;
A
#
# COMPACT_ATOMS: atom_id res chain seq x y z
N MET A 1 -37.78 22.38 12.48
CA MET A 1 -36.41 22.20 13.01
C MET A 1 -35.60 21.17 12.16
N SER A 2 -35.38 21.38 10.85
CA SER A 2 -34.71 20.35 10.00
C SER A 2 -33.41 20.79 9.31
N LYS A 3 -33.34 22.02 8.76
CA LYS A 3 -32.26 22.43 7.84
C LYS A 3 -30.82 22.21 8.35
N LYS A 4 -30.53 22.56 9.62
CA LYS A 4 -29.18 22.40 10.19
C LYS A 4 -28.73 20.93 10.35
N LYS A 5 -29.65 20.00 10.60
CA LYS A 5 -29.32 18.56 10.68
C LYS A 5 -29.00 18.00 9.30
N ASP A 6 -29.75 18.43 8.30
CA ASP A 6 -29.55 18.02 6.92
C ASP A 6 -28.23 18.56 6.36
N GLU A 7 -27.85 19.80 6.73
CA GLU A 7 -26.60 20.45 6.33
C GLU A 7 -25.34 19.73 6.85
N ILE A 8 -25.33 19.19 8.08
CA ILE A 8 -24.12 18.53 8.64
C ILE A 8 -24.11 17.00 8.46
N SER A 9 -25.20 16.42 7.96
CA SER A 9 -25.37 14.98 7.81
C SER A 9 -24.22 14.30 7.04
N PRO A 10 -23.70 14.88 5.93
CA PRO A 10 -22.58 14.26 5.20
C PRO A 10 -21.31 14.14 6.04
N ALA A 11 -20.95 15.20 6.77
CA ALA A 11 -19.78 15.22 7.64
C ALA A 11 -19.91 14.22 8.80
N VAL A 12 -21.10 14.14 9.41
CA VAL A 12 -21.40 13.17 10.48
C VAL A 12 -21.26 11.73 9.96
N LYS A 13 -21.80 11.44 8.77
CA LYS A 13 -21.67 10.12 8.14
C LYS A 13 -20.22 9.79 7.87
N TYR A 14 -19.47 10.72 7.29
CA TYR A 14 -18.04 10.54 6.99
C TYR A 14 -17.23 10.18 8.24
N ILE A 15 -17.40 10.94 9.34
CA ILE A 15 -16.72 10.65 10.62
C ILE A 15 -17.14 9.30 11.19
N THR A 16 -18.42 8.97 11.11
CA THR A 16 -18.95 7.69 11.60
C THR A 16 -18.33 6.51 10.85
N ASP A 17 -18.23 6.60 9.53
CA ASP A 17 -17.63 5.56 8.71
C ASP A 17 -16.11 5.50 8.89
N LEU A 18 -15.44 6.63 9.15
CA LEU A 18 -14.02 6.66 9.51
C LEU A 18 -13.75 5.94 10.84
N ASN A 19 -14.66 6.04 11.81
CA ASN A 19 -14.59 5.27 13.05
C ASN A 19 -14.71 3.76 12.78
N LYS A 20 -15.56 3.33 11.82
CA LYS A 20 -15.63 1.91 11.42
C LYS A 20 -14.31 1.40 10.84
N VAL A 21 -13.58 2.24 10.08
CA VAL A 21 -12.23 1.87 9.61
C VAL A 21 -11.34 1.57 10.82
N SER A 22 -11.36 2.43 11.84
CA SER A 22 -10.58 2.22 13.07
C SER A 22 -10.95 0.92 13.77
N ASP A 23 -12.24 0.58 13.85
CA ASP A 23 -12.72 -0.69 14.41
C ASP A 23 -12.22 -1.90 13.61
N TYR A 24 -12.28 -1.84 12.27
CA TYR A 24 -11.74 -2.90 11.42
C TYR A 24 -10.24 -3.08 11.59
N LEU A 25 -9.50 -1.98 11.71
CA LEU A 25 -8.06 -2.01 11.97
C LEU A 25 -7.74 -2.66 13.32
N GLN A 26 -8.46 -2.32 14.38
CA GLN A 26 -8.29 -2.94 15.71
C GLN A 26 -8.54 -4.46 15.66
N ARG A 27 -9.53 -4.90 14.88
CA ARG A 27 -9.87 -6.32 14.67
C ARG A 27 -8.97 -7.02 13.65
N LYS A 28 -7.97 -6.32 13.12
CA LYS A 28 -7.09 -6.79 12.03
C LYS A 28 -7.82 -7.20 10.75
N ASN A 29 -9.04 -6.69 10.53
CA ASN A 29 -9.78 -6.86 9.30
C ASN A 29 -9.32 -5.82 8.26
N TYR A 30 -8.10 -6.00 7.76
CA TYR A 30 -7.45 -5.04 6.86
C TYR A 30 -8.16 -4.90 5.51
N LYS A 31 -8.84 -5.96 5.04
CA LYS A 31 -9.62 -5.90 3.81
C LYS A 31 -10.78 -4.92 3.96
N SER A 32 -11.65 -5.12 4.95
CA SER A 32 -12.78 -4.22 5.17
C SER A 32 -12.33 -2.81 5.55
N ALA A 33 -11.22 -2.67 6.29
CA ALA A 33 -10.64 -1.35 6.58
C ALA A 33 -10.27 -0.60 5.28
N THR A 34 -9.57 -1.27 4.35
CA THR A 34 -9.13 -0.68 3.09
C THR A 34 -10.31 -0.35 2.18
N GLU A 35 -11.24 -1.28 1.99
CA GLU A 35 -12.43 -1.08 1.15
C GLU A 35 -13.30 0.07 1.68
N THR A 36 -13.46 0.15 3.00
CA THR A 36 -14.21 1.24 3.64
C THR A 36 -13.48 2.56 3.50
N TYR A 37 -12.15 2.59 3.64
CA TYR A 37 -11.37 3.81 3.49
C TYR A 37 -11.39 4.35 2.05
N MET A 38 -11.33 3.48 1.05
CA MET A 38 -11.47 3.89 -0.36
C MET A 38 -12.85 4.48 -0.63
N SER A 39 -13.91 3.83 -0.13
CA SER A 39 -15.27 4.37 -0.23
C SER A 39 -15.41 5.73 0.45
N LEU A 40 -14.66 5.97 1.54
CA LEU A 40 -14.61 7.26 2.22
C LEU A 40 -13.88 8.32 1.40
N GLU A 41 -12.80 7.97 0.71
CA GLU A 41 -12.07 8.87 -0.20
C GLU A 41 -12.99 9.36 -1.32
N ASP A 42 -13.73 8.45 -1.97
CA ASP A 42 -14.71 8.82 -2.99
C ASP A 42 -15.84 9.69 -2.39
N TYR A 43 -16.36 9.31 -1.23
CA TYR A 43 -17.41 10.06 -0.53
C TYR A 43 -16.95 11.47 -0.14
N TYR A 44 -15.69 11.61 0.28
CA TYR A 44 -15.08 12.88 0.67
C TYR A 44 -15.12 13.89 -0.47
N GLU A 45 -14.73 13.45 -1.67
CA GLU A 45 -14.72 14.28 -2.87
C GLU A 45 -16.14 14.60 -3.35
N ILE A 46 -17.02 13.58 -3.45
CA ILE A 46 -18.39 13.75 -3.94
C ILE A 46 -19.22 14.69 -3.05
N GLN A 47 -19.07 14.58 -1.73
CA GLN A 47 -19.83 15.38 -0.77
C GLN A 47 -19.10 16.63 -0.30
N ASN A 48 -17.96 16.95 -0.92
CA ASN A 48 -17.15 18.13 -0.64
C ASN A 48 -16.86 18.30 0.87
N ILE A 49 -16.49 17.20 1.53
CA ILE A 49 -16.39 17.13 3.00
C ILE A 49 -15.36 18.13 3.57
N LYS A 50 -14.42 18.61 2.74
CA LYS A 50 -13.50 19.70 3.08
C LYS A 50 -14.19 20.99 3.54
N GLU A 51 -15.41 21.28 3.06
CA GLU A 51 -16.15 22.49 3.45
C GLU A 51 -16.52 22.50 4.94
N TYR A 52 -16.54 21.33 5.57
CA TYR A 52 -16.76 21.18 7.01
C TYR A 52 -15.47 21.26 7.82
N GLY A 53 -14.35 21.63 7.21
CA GLY A 53 -13.03 21.73 7.86
C GLY A 53 -12.37 20.38 8.15
N ILE A 54 -12.88 19.29 7.58
CA ILE A 54 -12.35 17.94 7.74
C ILE A 54 -11.39 17.67 6.58
N ASN A 55 -10.17 17.23 6.89
CA ASN A 55 -9.18 16.85 5.88
C ASN A 55 -9.16 15.33 5.67
N HIS A 56 -9.14 14.89 4.42
CA HIS A 56 -8.84 13.51 4.04
C HIS A 56 -7.39 13.41 3.57
N ILE A 57 -6.75 12.28 3.87
CA ILE A 57 -5.44 11.95 3.31
C ILE A 57 -5.62 10.72 2.40
N PRO A 58 -4.95 10.67 1.24
CA PRO A 58 -5.08 9.52 0.34
C PRO A 58 -4.74 8.20 1.03
N LEU A 59 -5.37 7.10 0.61
CA LEU A 59 -5.14 5.76 1.19
C LEU A 59 -3.64 5.41 1.34
N PHE A 60 -2.81 5.79 0.37
CA PHE A 60 -1.37 5.51 0.42
C PHE A 60 -0.69 6.17 1.64
N ASP A 61 -1.00 7.44 1.89
CA ASP A 61 -0.46 8.20 3.01
C ASP A 61 -1.04 7.71 4.34
N PHE A 62 -2.31 7.31 4.34
CA PHE A 62 -2.96 6.68 5.50
C PHE A 62 -2.27 5.37 5.88
N LEU A 63 -1.99 4.50 4.90
CA LEU A 63 -1.24 3.26 5.09
C LEU A 63 0.16 3.55 5.65
N GLN A 64 0.89 4.48 5.04
CA GLN A 64 2.24 4.85 5.49
C GLN A 64 2.29 5.36 6.93
N LYS A 65 1.20 5.90 7.47
CA LYS A 65 1.10 6.36 8.86
C LYS A 65 0.57 5.30 9.82
N SER A 66 0.07 4.18 9.31
CA SER A 66 -0.52 3.11 10.11
C SER A 66 0.52 2.17 10.74
N TYR A 67 0.08 1.11 11.40
CA TYR A 67 0.94 0.09 12.02
C TYR A 67 1.49 -0.89 10.99
N SER A 68 2.62 -1.54 11.33
CA SER A 68 3.39 -2.36 10.40
C SER A 68 2.59 -3.48 9.73
N ASP A 69 1.71 -4.18 10.45
CA ASP A 69 0.90 -5.25 9.86
C ASP A 69 -0.02 -4.73 8.75
N TYR A 70 -0.59 -3.53 8.90
CA TYR A 70 -1.44 -2.93 7.87
C TYR A 70 -0.64 -2.39 6.70
N ILE A 71 0.58 -1.89 6.93
CA ILE A 71 1.51 -1.54 5.85
C ILE A 71 1.88 -2.77 5.01
N ILE A 72 2.11 -3.93 5.65
CA ILE A 72 2.37 -5.20 4.94
C ILE A 72 1.17 -5.57 4.06
N TYR A 73 -0.05 -5.46 4.60
CA TYR A 73 -1.27 -5.68 3.82
C TYR A 73 -1.37 -4.71 2.65
N GLY A 74 -1.14 -3.40 2.88
CA GLY A 74 -1.17 -2.37 1.86
C GLY A 74 -0.16 -2.61 0.73
N ALA A 75 1.04 -3.11 1.06
CA ALA A 75 2.03 -3.48 0.04
C ALA A 75 1.51 -4.64 -0.84
N GLY A 76 0.80 -5.61 -0.24
CA GLY A 76 0.12 -6.68 -0.99
C GLY A 76 -1.02 -6.17 -1.87
N PHE A 77 -1.84 -5.27 -1.34
CA PHE A 77 -2.93 -4.62 -2.06
C PHE A 77 -2.42 -3.88 -3.30
N TYR A 78 -1.43 -3.00 -3.15
CA TYR A 78 -0.85 -2.28 -4.29
C TYR A 78 -0.13 -3.20 -5.28
N ASN A 79 0.52 -4.27 -4.81
CA ASN A 79 1.11 -5.26 -5.72
C ASN A 79 0.04 -5.97 -6.56
N HIS A 80 -1.08 -6.36 -5.94
CA HIS A 80 -2.20 -7.00 -6.63
C HIS A 80 -2.80 -6.09 -7.71
N ASN A 81 -2.88 -4.79 -7.44
CA ASN A 81 -3.35 -3.78 -8.38
C ASN A 81 -2.28 -3.31 -9.40
N LYS A 82 -1.12 -3.99 -9.45
CA LYS A 82 0.02 -3.68 -10.34
C LYS A 82 0.63 -2.29 -10.10
N GLU A 83 0.36 -1.66 -8.96
CA GLU A 83 0.96 -0.41 -8.52
C GLU A 83 2.29 -0.68 -7.79
N TYR A 84 3.22 -1.32 -8.50
CA TYR A 84 4.46 -1.84 -7.92
C TYR A 84 5.34 -0.78 -7.21
N GLY A 85 5.31 0.46 -7.69
CA GLY A 85 6.01 1.59 -7.06
C GLY A 85 5.52 1.85 -5.63
N LYS A 86 4.19 1.98 -5.45
CA LYS A 86 3.57 2.16 -4.13
C LYS A 86 3.85 0.96 -3.22
N ALA A 87 3.73 -0.26 -3.74
CA ALA A 87 4.05 -1.47 -2.98
C ALA A 87 5.51 -1.48 -2.48
N LEU A 88 6.46 -1.08 -3.34
CA LEU A 88 7.87 -0.97 -2.98
C LEU A 88 8.12 0.12 -1.94
N ASP A 89 7.43 1.27 -2.06
CA ASP A 89 7.57 2.37 -1.10
C ASP A 89 7.03 2.02 0.29
N LEU A 90 5.96 1.23 0.39
CA LEU A 90 5.49 0.67 1.66
C LEU A 90 6.51 -0.31 2.27
N LEU A 91 7.20 -1.11 1.46
CA LEU A 91 8.31 -1.93 1.95
C LEU A 91 9.50 -1.09 2.43
N ARG A 92 9.81 0.02 1.77
CA ARG A 92 10.83 0.97 2.22
C ARG A 92 10.45 1.59 3.55
N GLU A 93 9.18 1.94 3.72
CA GLU A 93 8.67 2.43 5.01
C GLU A 93 8.84 1.38 6.13
N LEU A 94 8.54 0.10 5.84
CA LEU A 94 8.82 -0.99 6.78
C LEU A 94 10.32 -1.15 7.08
N SER A 95 11.19 -0.92 6.10
CA SER A 95 12.65 -0.90 6.32
C SER A 95 13.07 0.21 7.27
N ARG A 96 12.59 1.45 7.05
CA ARG A 96 12.87 2.62 7.92
C ARG A 96 12.43 2.35 9.37
N ARG A 97 11.29 1.68 9.54
CA ARG A 97 10.74 1.25 10.83
C ARG A 97 11.46 0.05 11.45
N LYS A 98 12.52 -0.46 10.82
CA LYS A 98 13.29 -1.63 11.25
C LYS A 98 12.41 -2.88 11.45
N ALA A 99 11.37 -3.03 10.63
CA ALA A 99 10.52 -4.21 10.66
C ALA A 99 11.36 -5.47 10.42
N LYS A 100 11.07 -6.56 11.15
CA LYS A 100 11.86 -7.79 11.00
C LYS A 100 11.57 -8.41 9.63
N ASN A 101 12.63 -8.67 8.86
CA ASN A 101 12.58 -9.30 7.53
C ASN A 101 11.73 -10.58 7.45
N LYS A 102 11.56 -11.30 8.57
CA LYS A 102 10.73 -12.52 8.60
C LYS A 102 9.24 -12.23 8.34
N TYR A 103 8.73 -11.09 8.80
CA TYR A 103 7.32 -10.71 8.62
C TYR A 103 7.03 -10.15 7.24
N THR A 104 8.06 -9.64 6.55
CA THR A 104 7.94 -9.03 5.22
C THR A 104 8.43 -9.96 4.10
N LYS A 105 8.87 -11.17 4.45
CA LYS A 105 9.49 -12.13 3.51
C LYS A 105 8.57 -12.46 2.34
N GLU A 106 7.31 -12.75 2.63
CA GLU A 106 6.33 -13.18 1.63
C GLU A 106 6.07 -12.05 0.63
N ILE A 107 5.67 -10.88 1.12
CA ILE A 107 5.41 -9.72 0.27
C ILE A 107 6.65 -9.26 -0.51
N GLN A 108 7.85 -9.28 0.10
CA GLN A 108 9.10 -9.02 -0.64
C GLN A 108 9.30 -10.01 -1.79
N THR A 109 8.94 -11.29 -1.60
CA THR A 109 9.14 -12.34 -2.60
C THR A 109 8.17 -12.19 -3.75
N VAL A 110 6.88 -11.97 -3.46
CA VAL A 110 5.82 -11.82 -4.46
C VAL A 110 6.05 -10.56 -5.29
N LEU A 111 6.22 -9.40 -4.64
CA LEU A 111 6.47 -8.13 -5.34
C LEU A 111 7.71 -8.20 -6.23
N ALA A 112 8.81 -8.76 -5.72
CA ALA A 112 10.04 -8.92 -6.50
C ALA A 112 9.86 -9.79 -7.75
N ALA A 113 9.06 -10.86 -7.65
CA ALA A 113 8.80 -11.73 -8.77
C ALA A 113 7.95 -11.04 -9.84
N ASP A 114 6.94 -10.27 -9.44
CA ASP A 114 6.06 -9.56 -10.36
C ASP A 114 6.77 -8.37 -11.02
N MET A 115 7.55 -7.60 -10.26
CA MET A 115 8.40 -6.54 -10.80
C MET A 115 9.43 -7.09 -11.79
N ALA A 116 10.05 -8.26 -11.52
CA ALA A 116 11.00 -8.86 -12.44
C ALA A 116 10.35 -9.25 -13.78
N LYS A 117 9.10 -9.74 -13.76
CA LYS A 117 8.34 -10.04 -14.99
C LYS A 117 8.04 -8.76 -15.76
N GLU A 118 7.59 -7.72 -15.07
CA GLU A 118 7.22 -6.44 -15.70
C GLU A 118 8.44 -5.74 -16.31
N ASP A 119 9.56 -5.73 -15.60
CA ASP A 119 10.81 -5.15 -16.11
C ASP A 119 11.39 -5.98 -17.26
N HIS A 120 11.38 -7.31 -17.17
CA HIS A 120 11.87 -8.19 -18.25
C HIS A 120 11.01 -8.08 -19.51
N LYS A 121 9.69 -7.90 -19.37
CA LYS A 121 8.80 -7.62 -20.51
C LYS A 121 9.16 -6.32 -21.23
N LYS A 122 9.60 -5.30 -20.48
CA LYS A 122 10.00 -3.98 -21.02
C LYS A 122 11.41 -3.97 -21.57
N ASP A 123 12.32 -4.70 -20.92
CA ASP A 123 13.73 -4.79 -21.27
C ASP A 123 14.24 -6.23 -21.10
N PRO A 124 14.01 -7.10 -22.11
CA PRO A 124 14.37 -8.53 -22.01
C PRO A 124 15.87 -8.79 -21.93
N VAL A 125 16.68 -7.89 -22.49
CA VAL A 125 18.16 -7.96 -22.50
C VAL A 125 18.80 -7.21 -21.33
N GLY A 126 17.97 -6.60 -20.48
CA GLY A 126 18.38 -5.82 -19.34
C GLY A 126 19.17 -6.61 -18.30
N ASN A 127 19.93 -5.87 -17.50
CA ASN A 127 20.70 -6.44 -16.40
C ASN A 127 19.91 -6.36 -15.08
N TYR A 128 19.40 -7.50 -14.61
CA TYR A 128 18.67 -7.61 -13.35
C TYR A 128 19.40 -7.01 -12.14
N LYS A 129 20.75 -6.97 -12.15
CA LYS A 129 21.52 -6.36 -11.05
C LYS A 129 21.28 -4.85 -10.97
N THR A 130 21.16 -4.17 -12.11
CA THR A 130 20.88 -2.74 -12.18
C THR A 130 19.51 -2.42 -11.61
N TYR A 131 18.49 -3.20 -11.98
CA TYR A 131 17.14 -3.06 -11.42
C TYR A 131 17.10 -3.31 -9.91
N ILE A 132 17.75 -4.39 -9.44
CA ILE A 132 17.88 -4.65 -8.00
C ILE A 132 18.54 -3.48 -7.27
N ALA A 133 19.63 -2.93 -7.82
CA ALA A 133 20.32 -1.80 -7.22
C ALA A 133 19.42 -0.56 -7.14
N LYS A 134 18.68 -0.26 -8.23
CA LYS A 134 17.69 0.82 -8.30
C LYS A 134 16.61 0.69 -7.22
N TYR A 135 16.01 -0.49 -7.07
CA TYR A 135 14.88 -0.67 -6.15
C TYR A 135 15.29 -0.73 -4.70
N THR A 136 16.39 -1.42 -4.42
CA THR A 136 16.79 -1.72 -3.03
C THR A 136 17.83 -0.75 -2.48
N GLN A 137 18.48 0.04 -3.32
CA GLN A 137 19.55 0.98 -2.92
C GLN A 137 20.62 0.33 -2.03
N GLY A 138 20.89 -0.98 -2.23
CA GLY A 138 21.85 -1.74 -1.43
C GLY A 138 21.34 -2.22 -0.07
N ASP A 139 20.16 -1.80 0.39
CA ASP A 139 19.63 -2.09 1.73
C ASP A 139 19.50 -3.61 2.01
N LYS A 140 19.97 -4.03 3.19
CA LYS A 140 19.96 -5.42 3.67
C LYS A 140 18.56 -5.92 4.04
N PHE A 141 17.61 -5.03 4.33
CA PHE A 141 16.20 -5.37 4.55
C PHE A 141 15.62 -6.16 3.36
N PHE A 142 15.98 -5.77 2.14
CA PHE A 142 15.47 -6.34 0.88
C PHE A 142 16.13 -7.67 0.49
N LYS A 143 16.70 -8.44 1.43
CA LYS A 143 17.40 -9.69 1.09
C LYS A 143 16.52 -10.71 0.35
N TYR A 144 15.23 -10.82 0.71
CA TYR A 144 14.31 -11.76 0.07
C TYR A 144 13.86 -11.23 -1.29
N PHE A 145 13.61 -9.92 -1.38
CA PHE A 145 13.34 -9.23 -2.64
C PHE A 145 14.46 -9.48 -3.67
N LYS A 146 15.73 -9.22 -3.29
CA LYS A 146 16.91 -9.43 -4.17
C LYS A 146 16.98 -10.87 -4.69
N LYS A 147 16.75 -11.86 -3.81
CA LYS A 147 16.80 -13.28 -4.16
C LYS A 147 15.68 -13.65 -5.13
N ALA A 148 14.45 -13.22 -4.83
CA ALA A 148 13.27 -13.53 -5.62
C ALA A 148 13.33 -12.87 -7.01
N TYR A 149 13.69 -11.59 -7.08
CA TYR A 149 13.83 -10.85 -8.34
C TYR A 149 14.82 -11.54 -9.28
N LYS A 150 16.03 -11.84 -8.79
CA LYS A 150 17.07 -12.55 -9.54
C LYS A 150 16.58 -13.91 -10.04
N LYS A 151 15.88 -14.67 -9.20
CA LYS A 151 15.35 -16.00 -9.56
C LYS A 151 14.33 -15.88 -10.69
N SER A 152 13.37 -14.96 -10.56
CA SER A 152 12.32 -14.76 -11.56
C SER A 152 12.90 -14.28 -12.88
N TRP A 153 13.78 -13.29 -12.89
CA TRP A 153 14.44 -12.81 -14.12
C TRP A 153 15.17 -13.93 -14.86
N LYS A 154 16.00 -14.71 -14.15
CA LYS A 154 16.75 -15.82 -14.75
C LYS A 154 15.86 -16.91 -15.34
N ASN A 155 14.67 -17.11 -14.80
CA ASN A 155 13.73 -18.09 -15.32
C ASN A 155 13.04 -17.60 -16.60
N LEU A 156 12.90 -16.28 -16.78
CA LEU A 156 12.31 -15.67 -17.98
C LEU A 156 13.31 -15.54 -19.13
N SER A 157 14.62 -15.55 -18.83
CA SER A 157 15.69 -15.53 -19.82
C SER A 157 16.15 -16.92 -20.28
N LYS A 158 15.46 -17.98 -19.85
CA LYS A 158 15.65 -19.36 -20.34
C LYS A 158 14.72 -19.59 -21.51
#